data_AF-A0A6G4R7M5-F1
#
_entry.id   AF-A0A6G4R7M5-F1
#
_cell.length_a   1.000
_cell.length_b   1.000
_cell.length_c   1.000
_cell.angle_alpha   90.00
_cell.angle_beta   90.00
_cell.angle_gamma   90.00
#
_symmetry.space_group_name_H-M   'P 1'
#
loop_
_entity.id
_entity.type
_entity.pdbx_description
1 polymer ?
#
loop_
_entity_poly.entity_id
_entity_poly.type
_entity_poly.pdbx_seq_one_letter_code
_entity_poly.pdbx_strand_id
1 'polypeptide(L)'
;MTRSSRRQYSPRDRALVAEFDALERRIAKLEHEQSLLYNTLSGLARESDLEVSIGSVCTRCTRSYVLIGNGTLYCPKCHSRRTV
;
A
#
# COMPACT_ATOMS: atom_id res chain seq x y z
N MET A 1 12.55 -39.43 -34.88
CA MET A 1 13.13 -39.20 -33.54
C MET A 1 13.52 -37.72 -33.41
N THR A 2 12.67 -36.98 -32.70
CA THR A 2 12.90 -35.75 -31.88
C THR A 2 13.87 -34.64 -32.33
N ARG A 3 13.38 -33.71 -33.18
CA ARG A 3 13.87 -32.32 -33.20
C ARG A 3 13.11 -31.49 -32.16
N SER A 4 13.47 -31.68 -30.88
CA SER A 4 12.83 -30.93 -29.79
C SER A 4 13.36 -29.50 -29.78
N SER A 5 12.44 -28.59 -30.07
CA SER A 5 12.59 -27.14 -30.14
C SER A 5 13.22 -26.58 -28.86
N ARG A 6 14.52 -26.24 -28.91
CA ARG A 6 15.06 -25.18 -28.05
C ARG A 6 14.42 -23.88 -28.52
N ARG A 7 13.24 -23.53 -28.00
CA ARG A 7 12.71 -22.16 -28.05
C ARG A 7 13.72 -21.28 -27.31
N GLN A 8 14.72 -20.79 -28.03
CA GLN A 8 15.63 -19.77 -27.54
C GLN A 8 14.79 -18.53 -27.32
N TYR A 9 14.54 -18.19 -26.05
CA TYR A 9 13.99 -16.90 -25.67
C TYR A 9 14.82 -15.82 -26.37
N SER A 10 14.16 -14.99 -27.16
CA SER A 10 14.81 -13.90 -27.87
C SER A 10 15.44 -12.94 -26.85
N PRO A 11 16.46 -12.15 -27.25
CA PRO A 11 16.99 -11.10 -26.38
C PRO A 11 15.90 -10.18 -25.81
N ARG A 12 14.82 -9.97 -26.58
CA ARG A 12 13.64 -9.22 -26.16
C ARG A 12 12.88 -9.92 -25.03
N ASP A 13 12.70 -11.23 -25.11
CA ASP A 13 11.99 -11.98 -24.07
C ASP A 13 12.79 -12.00 -22.76
N ARG A 14 14.12 -12.04 -22.83
CA ARG A 14 14.98 -11.91 -21.64
C ARG A 14 14.90 -10.52 -21.01
N ALA A 15 14.85 -9.47 -21.83
CA ALA A 15 14.69 -8.11 -21.35
C ALA A 15 13.34 -7.92 -20.65
N LEU A 16 12.27 -8.49 -21.21
CA LEU A 16 10.94 -8.48 -20.59
C LEU A 16 10.93 -9.20 -19.24
N VAL A 17 11.53 -10.40 -19.15
CA VAL A 17 11.64 -11.13 -17.87
C VAL A 17 12.40 -10.29 -16.83
N ALA A 18 13.52 -9.69 -17.20
CA ALA A 18 14.29 -8.84 -16.29
C ALA A 18 13.51 -7.59 -15.83
N GLU A 19 12.69 -7.01 -16.70
CA GLU A 19 11.80 -5.89 -16.37
C GLU A 19 10.69 -6.33 -15.41
N PHE A 20 10.05 -7.48 -15.66
CA PHE A 20 9.06 -8.07 -14.75
C PHE A 20 9.66 -8.31 -13.37
N ASP A 21 10.82 -8.97 -13.28
CA ASP A 21 11.49 -9.23 -12.01
C ASP A 21 11.83 -7.92 -11.27
N ALA A 22 12.18 -6.86 -12.00
CA ALA A 22 12.47 -5.56 -11.42
C ALA A 22 11.20 -4.88 -10.88
N LEU A 23 10.08 -4.98 -11.60
CA LEU A 23 8.79 -4.48 -11.15
C LEU A 23 8.28 -5.25 -9.94
N GLU A 24 8.38 -6.58 -9.93
CA GLU A 24 7.99 -7.42 -8.78
C GLU A 24 8.77 -7.04 -7.53
N ARG A 25 10.10 -6.89 -7.63
CA ARG A 25 10.93 -6.42 -6.51
C ARG A 25 10.52 -5.03 -6.02
N ARG A 26 10.18 -4.13 -6.94
CA ARG A 26 9.74 -2.78 -6.58
C ARG A 26 8.38 -2.80 -5.87
N ILE A 27 7.43 -3.60 -6.33
CA ILE A 27 6.12 -3.77 -5.69
C ILE A 27 6.30 -4.35 -4.29
N ALA A 28 7.04 -5.45 -4.15
CA ALA A 28 7.29 -6.09 -2.86
C ALA A 28 7.93 -5.12 -1.85
N LYS A 29 8.87 -4.29 -2.31
CA LYS A 29 9.47 -3.24 -1.47
C LYS A 29 8.43 -2.21 -1.01
N LEU A 30 7.59 -1.71 -1.92
CA LEU A 30 6.57 -0.72 -1.59
C LEU A 30 5.50 -1.28 -0.64
N GLU A 31 5.07 -2.52 -0.82
CA GLU A 31 4.13 -3.21 0.07
C GLU A 31 4.72 -3.42 1.46
N HIS A 32 6.01 -3.77 1.53
CA HIS A 32 6.73 -3.88 2.80
C HIS A 32 6.82 -2.53 3.52
N GLU A 33 7.22 -1.47 2.82
CA GLU A 33 7.27 -0.11 3.38
C GLU A 33 5.90 0.37 3.82
N GLN A 34 4.83 0.10 3.05
CA GLN A 34 3.45 0.41 3.43
C GLN A 34 3.04 -0.31 4.72
N SER A 35 3.38 -1.59 4.85
CA SER A 35 3.07 -2.39 6.04
C SER A 35 3.78 -1.84 7.29
N LEU A 36 5.05 -1.48 7.15
CA LEU A 36 5.82 -0.84 8.23
C LEU A 36 5.15 0.47 8.68
N LEU A 37 4.85 1.36 7.73
CA LEU A 37 4.18 2.63 8.02
C LEU A 37 2.84 2.43 8.70
N TYR A 38 2.00 1.51 8.21
CA TYR A 38 0.70 1.21 8.82
C TYR A 38 0.84 0.72 10.26
N ASN A 39 1.76 -0.20 10.52
CA ASN A 39 1.98 -0.76 11.86
C ASN A 39 2.50 0.31 12.83
N THR A 40 3.47 1.12 12.41
CA THR A 40 4.00 2.23 13.23
C THR A 40 2.93 3.26 13.51
N LEU A 41 2.15 3.69 12.51
CA LEU A 41 1.07 4.66 12.69
C LEU A 41 -0.02 4.11 13.62
N SER A 42 -0.36 2.82 13.51
CA SER A 42 -1.31 2.16 14.42
C SER A 42 -0.79 2.11 15.85
N GLY A 43 0.51 1.89 16.04
CA GLY A 43 1.17 1.98 17.35
C GLY A 43 1.07 3.39 17.93
N LEU A 44 1.47 4.41 17.17
CA LEU A 44 1.38 5.81 17.60
C LEU A 44 -0.05 6.24 17.95
N ALA A 45 -1.04 5.74 17.22
CA ALA A 45 -2.44 6.07 17.49
C ALA A 45 -2.91 5.49 18.84
N ARG A 46 -2.45 4.27 19.20
CA ARG A 46 -2.72 3.63 20.50
C ARG A 46 -2.00 4.30 21.67
N GLU A 47 -0.78 4.79 21.44
CA GLU A 47 0.01 5.51 22.45
C GLU A 47 -0.47 6.95 22.67
N SER A 48 -1.42 7.45 21.87
CA SER A 48 -1.96 8.79 22.05
C SER A 48 -3.02 8.83 23.16
N ASP A 49 -3.00 9.89 23.97
CA ASP A 49 -3.97 10.12 25.08
C ASP A 49 -5.44 10.21 24.63
N LEU A 50 -5.70 10.22 23.32
CA LEU A 50 -7.01 10.44 22.71
C LEU A 50 -7.66 9.16 22.15
N GLU A 51 -7.09 7.97 22.40
CA GLU A 51 -7.55 6.68 21.85
C GLU A 51 -7.96 6.79 20.37
N VAL A 52 -7.01 7.24 19.54
CA VAL A 52 -7.26 7.38 18.10
C VAL A 52 -7.02 6.05 17.40
N SER A 53 -7.87 5.70 16.44
CA SER A 53 -7.67 4.57 15.54
C SER A 53 -7.70 5.00 14.08
N ILE A 54 -7.05 4.23 13.21
CA ILE A 54 -7.01 4.46 11.77
C ILE A 54 -8.17 3.69 11.13
N GLY A 55 -9.03 4.41 10.41
CA GLY A 55 -10.15 3.86 9.67
C GLY A 55 -9.84 3.59 8.20
N SER A 56 -10.85 3.70 7.34
CA SER A 56 -10.74 3.48 5.89
C SER A 56 -10.19 4.70 5.14
N VAL A 57 -9.97 4.56 3.83
CA VAL A 57 -9.61 5.68 2.95
C VAL A 57 -10.73 6.72 2.96
N CYS A 58 -10.38 8.00 3.08
CA CYS A 58 -11.33 9.10 3.01
C CYS A 58 -12.09 9.09 1.67
N THR A 59 -13.40 8.93 1.71
CA THR A 59 -14.26 8.90 0.52
C THR A 59 -14.40 10.25 -0.19
N ARG A 60 -14.08 11.36 0.50
CA ARG A 60 -14.17 12.71 -0.08
C ARG A 60 -12.96 13.08 -0.93
N CYS A 61 -11.75 12.77 -0.46
CA CYS A 61 -10.53 13.21 -1.13
C CYS A 61 -9.60 12.08 -1.58
N THR A 62 -9.82 10.85 -1.10
CA THR A 62 -9.04 9.63 -1.43
C THR A 62 -7.52 9.75 -1.24
N ARG A 63 -7.07 10.73 -0.46
CA ARG A 63 -5.65 11.08 -0.27
C ARG A 63 -5.12 10.76 1.12
N SER A 64 -5.95 10.21 2.01
CA SER A 64 -5.58 9.88 3.39
C SER A 64 -6.59 8.91 3.99
N TYR A 65 -6.16 8.11 4.97
CA TYR A 65 -7.06 7.36 5.84
C TYR A 65 -7.76 8.30 6.83
N VAL A 66 -9.00 7.99 7.20
CA VAL A 66 -9.70 8.73 8.25
C VAL A 66 -9.20 8.29 9.62
N LEU A 67 -9.13 9.24 10.55
CA LEU A 67 -8.89 9.00 11.96
C LEU A 67 -10.24 8.88 12.68
N ILE A 68 -10.36 7.90 13.57
CA ILE A 68 -11.54 7.62 14.38
C ILE A 68 -11.16 7.88 15.83
N GLY A 69 -11.89 8.76 16.51
CA GLY A 69 -11.69 9.02 17.94
C GLY A 69 -12.77 9.97 18.46
N ASN A 70 -13.11 9.86 19.74
CA ASN A 70 -14.12 10.72 20.39
C ASN A 70 -15.46 10.78 19.61
N GLY A 71 -15.97 9.64 19.17
CA GLY A 71 -17.22 9.56 18.38
C GLY A 71 -17.17 10.30 17.04
N THR A 72 -15.99 10.65 16.53
CA THR A 72 -15.84 11.37 15.26
C THR A 72 -14.90 10.67 14.29
N LEU A 73 -15.29 10.67 13.02
CA LEU A 73 -14.47 10.35 11.86
C LEU A 73 -13.91 11.67 11.31
N TYR A 74 -12.59 11.77 11.17
CA TYR A 74 -11.92 12.97 10.69
C TYR A 74 -10.86 12.64 9.62
N CYS A 75 -10.87 13.35 8.50
CA CYS A 75 -9.80 13.25 7.50
C CYS A 75 -8.73 14.31 7.75
N PRO A 76 -7.46 13.96 8.00
CA PRO A 76 -6.40 14.94 8.24
C PRO A 76 -6.00 15.72 6.98
N LYS A 77 -6.38 15.27 5.77
CA LYS A 77 -6.01 15.92 4.52
C LYS A 77 -7.02 16.96 4.02
N CYS A 78 -8.31 16.66 4.09
CA CYS A 78 -9.37 17.56 3.59
C CYS A 78 -10.26 18.11 4.71
N HIS A 79 -9.95 17.77 5.96
CA HIS A 79 -10.65 18.20 7.17
C HIS A 79 -12.15 17.85 7.21
N SER A 80 -12.62 16.93 6.35
CA SER A 80 -13.97 16.40 6.48
C SER A 80 -14.12 15.73 7.83
N ARG A 81 -15.17 16.09 8.57
CA ARG A 81 -15.50 15.52 9.87
C ARG A 81 -16.95 15.02 9.84
N ARG A 82 -17.18 13.85 10.42
CA ARG A 82 -18.52 13.26 10.58
C ARG A 82 -18.61 12.63 11.98
N THR A 83 -19.64 12.98 12.72
CA THR A 83 -19.97 12.31 13.99
C THR A 83 -20.60 10.95 13.69
N VAL A 84 -20.21 9.94 14.44
CA VAL A 84 -20.74 8.57 14.37
C VAL A 84 -22.05 8.49 15.15
#